data_AF-A0A7W0YPB0-F1
#
_entry.id   AF-A0A7W0YPB0-F1
#
_cell.length_a   1.000
_cell.length_b   1.000
_cell.length_c   1.000
_cell.angle_alpha   90.00
_cell.angle_beta   90.00
_cell.angle_gamma   90.00
#
_symmetry.space_group_name_H-M   'P 1'
#
loop_
_entity.id
_entity.type
_entity.pdbx_description
1 polymer ?
#
loop_
_entity_poly.entity_id
_entity_poly.type
_entity_poly.pdbx_seq_one_letter_code
_entity_poly.pdbx_strand_id
1 'polypeptide(L)'
;LLLARLGWTFWRAGPVEEAKPILERAIAEARVCGAEEAEAWALHDLGVTLWATNQVVEGVELIKQSMTLARQLGDQPLLMRCYVNLPGLMEAAGGDWRESVRLCQEGLEIARRGMDRGSASWLAGNLAELYEYLGRMRDGLAAAEEALDWARSIGNEQDTAGPVHRVASFHQLMGDADRAGQLHAEAQALERIAEVQAQAFHPVQAAWERWHSDPLGATRALDDGVPDAGPNADAGAYWLARMALRVSDRTALQHAISIAERSWKGIDAGRPALEREWLRALGDPDGGDKCVLRVAQELEALGYLYPAADAAADAALLAARGGRDPAEALALADRLYAECEIVPPLGPLPEFSFLAPMHTEAGVQPA
;
A
#
# COMPACT_ATOMS: atom_id res chain seq x y z
N LEU A 1 -0.77 17.25 -26.67
CA LEU A 1 -2.07 17.36 -25.96
C LEU A 1 -3.04 16.22 -26.25
N LEU A 2 -3.47 15.97 -27.50
CA LEU A 2 -4.44 14.88 -27.80
C LEU A 2 -3.88 13.48 -27.48
N LEU A 3 -2.62 13.20 -27.82
CA LEU A 3 -1.98 11.91 -27.50
C LEU A 3 -1.74 11.71 -25.99
N ALA A 4 -1.39 12.77 -25.25
CA ALA A 4 -1.26 12.72 -23.78
C ALA A 4 -2.61 12.43 -23.11
N ARG A 5 -3.67 13.13 -23.54
CA ARG A 5 -5.05 12.87 -23.07
C ARG A 5 -5.54 11.47 -23.45
N LEU A 6 -5.17 10.98 -24.63
CA LEU A 6 -5.48 9.62 -25.06
C LEU A 6 -4.75 8.60 -24.18
N GLY A 7 -3.45 8.78 -23.93
CA GLY A 7 -2.68 7.97 -22.98
C GLY A 7 -3.26 7.94 -21.58
N TRP A 8 -3.66 9.10 -21.03
CA TRP A 8 -4.38 9.18 -19.75
C TRP A 8 -5.72 8.46 -19.77
N THR A 9 -6.43 8.49 -20.90
CA THR A 9 -7.71 7.78 -21.07
C THR A 9 -7.49 6.27 -21.15
N PHE A 10 -6.42 5.80 -21.81
CA PHE A 10 -6.04 4.40 -21.80
C PHE A 10 -5.58 3.94 -20.41
N TRP A 11 -4.82 4.76 -19.68
CA TRP A 11 -4.46 4.44 -18.29
C TRP A 11 -5.67 4.37 -17.36
N ARG A 12 -6.62 5.32 -17.49
CA ARG A 12 -7.77 5.43 -16.59
C ARG A 12 -8.95 4.54 -16.98
N ALA A 13 -9.12 4.21 -18.26
CA ALA A 13 -10.34 3.59 -18.78
C ALA A 13 -10.10 2.57 -19.92
N GLY A 14 -8.84 2.23 -20.21
CA GLY A 14 -8.47 1.28 -21.25
C GLY A 14 -7.35 0.33 -20.82
N PRO A 15 -6.77 -0.45 -21.75
CA PRO A 15 -5.59 -1.27 -21.48
C PRO A 15 -4.36 -0.39 -21.25
N VAL A 16 -3.80 -0.48 -20.04
CA VAL A 16 -2.63 0.31 -19.60
C VAL A 16 -1.41 0.05 -20.51
N GLU A 17 -1.30 -1.15 -21.06
CA GLU A 17 -0.22 -1.59 -21.95
C GLU A 17 -0.20 -0.80 -23.28
N GLU A 18 -1.36 -0.33 -23.75
CA GLU A 18 -1.45 0.48 -24.97
C GLU A 18 -1.07 1.95 -24.73
N ALA A 19 -1.08 2.41 -23.47
CA ALA A 19 -0.75 3.80 -23.14
C ALA A 19 0.74 4.12 -23.35
N LYS A 20 1.63 3.18 -23.03
CA LYS A 20 3.10 3.38 -23.12
C LYS A 20 3.57 3.83 -24.52
N PRO A 21 3.33 3.08 -25.62
CA PRO A 21 3.81 3.49 -26.94
C PRO A 21 3.19 4.80 -27.45
N ILE A 22 1.96 5.11 -27.04
CA ILE A 22 1.28 6.36 -27.38
C ILE A 22 1.96 7.55 -26.69
N LEU A 23 2.28 7.40 -25.41
CA LEU A 23 2.91 8.44 -24.60
C LEU A 23 4.38 8.67 -24.99
N GLU A 24 5.13 7.61 -25.28
CA GLU A 24 6.50 7.72 -25.83
C GLU A 24 6.52 8.51 -27.14
N ARG A 25 5.58 8.21 -28.04
CA ARG A 25 5.41 8.96 -29.29
C ARG A 25 5.02 10.42 -29.02
N ALA A 26 4.13 10.68 -28.07
CA ALA A 26 3.73 12.03 -27.69
C ALA A 26 4.92 12.87 -27.20
N ILE A 27 5.81 12.28 -26.38
CA ILE A 27 7.04 12.92 -25.90
C ILE A 27 7.96 13.23 -27.08
N ALA A 28 8.20 12.27 -27.98
CA ALA A 28 9.07 12.46 -29.13
C ALA A 28 8.57 13.57 -30.06
N GLU A 29 7.28 13.59 -30.40
CA GLU A 29 6.68 14.64 -31.22
C GLU A 29 6.69 16.01 -30.53
N ALA A 30 6.43 16.06 -29.23
CA ALA A 30 6.49 17.30 -28.45
C ALA A 30 7.90 17.91 -28.45
N ARG A 31 8.94 17.08 -28.26
CA ARG A 31 10.35 17.50 -28.32
C ARG A 31 10.74 18.05 -29.69
N VAL A 32 10.34 17.38 -30.78
CA VAL A 32 10.63 17.82 -32.15
C VAL A 32 10.02 19.18 -32.46
N CYS A 33 8.80 19.42 -31.96
CA CYS A 33 8.06 20.65 -32.22
C CYS A 33 8.30 21.76 -31.18
N GLY A 34 9.11 21.51 -30.14
CA GLY A 34 9.35 22.45 -29.04
C GLY A 34 8.11 22.71 -28.16
N ALA A 35 7.19 21.75 -28.09
CA ALA A 35 5.95 21.87 -27.33
C ALA A 35 6.13 21.42 -25.87
N GLU A 36 6.85 22.20 -25.08
CA GLU A 36 7.29 21.87 -23.71
C GLU A 36 6.13 21.49 -22.76
N GLU A 37 4.97 22.16 -22.84
CA GLU A 37 3.79 21.80 -22.04
C GLU A 37 3.29 20.39 -22.38
N ALA A 38 3.22 20.05 -23.67
CA ALA A 38 2.77 18.74 -24.11
C ALA A 38 3.77 17.64 -23.73
N GLU A 39 5.07 17.94 -23.74
CA GLU A 39 6.11 17.05 -23.24
C GLU A 39 5.94 16.80 -21.75
N ALA A 40 5.79 17.85 -20.94
CA ALA A 40 5.68 17.76 -19.50
C ALA A 40 4.51 16.87 -19.07
N TRP A 41 3.32 17.06 -19.65
CA TRP A 41 2.15 16.22 -19.39
C TRP A 41 2.36 14.77 -19.84
N ALA A 42 2.94 14.54 -21.02
CA ALA A 42 3.17 13.18 -21.52
C ALA A 42 4.22 12.43 -20.68
N LEU A 43 5.24 13.11 -20.14
CA LEU A 43 6.21 12.55 -19.21
C LEU A 43 5.54 12.11 -17.90
N HIS A 44 4.68 12.95 -17.32
CA HIS A 44 3.93 12.60 -16.12
C HIS A 44 3.06 11.36 -16.35
N ASP A 45 2.25 11.38 -17.41
CA ASP A 45 1.31 10.31 -17.70
C ASP A 45 2.03 8.99 -18.03
N LEU A 46 3.19 9.06 -18.69
CA LEU A 46 4.04 7.88 -18.92
C LEU A 46 4.60 7.37 -17.60
N GLY A 47 5.07 8.26 -16.71
CA GLY A 47 5.57 7.86 -15.41
C GLY A 47 4.55 7.09 -14.57
N VAL A 48 3.30 7.56 -14.52
CA VAL A 48 2.20 6.87 -13.82
C VAL A 48 1.83 5.54 -14.53
N THR A 49 1.87 5.51 -15.86
CA THR A 49 1.65 4.28 -16.65
C THR A 49 2.72 3.21 -16.33
N LEU A 50 3.98 3.63 -16.17
CA LEU A 50 5.07 2.72 -15.82
C LEU A 50 4.92 2.18 -14.40
N TRP A 51 4.34 2.93 -13.46
CA TRP A 51 4.00 2.40 -12.14
C TRP A 51 2.99 1.24 -12.24
N ALA A 52 1.90 1.44 -13.00
CA ALA A 52 0.88 0.41 -13.20
C ALA A 52 1.40 -0.83 -13.95
N THR A 53 2.48 -0.70 -14.73
CA THR A 53 3.15 -1.81 -15.45
C THR A 53 4.47 -2.24 -14.81
N ASN A 54 4.65 -1.92 -13.53
CA ASN A 54 5.73 -2.42 -12.70
C ASN A 54 7.16 -2.01 -13.12
N GLN A 55 7.28 -0.88 -13.81
CA GLN A 55 8.52 -0.22 -14.24
C GLN A 55 8.75 1.06 -13.41
N VAL A 56 8.58 0.95 -12.09
CA VAL A 56 8.44 2.10 -11.18
C VAL A 56 9.67 3.01 -11.17
N VAL A 57 10.89 2.45 -11.20
CA VAL A 57 12.14 3.22 -11.18
C VAL A 57 12.24 4.17 -12.39
N GLU A 58 11.88 3.68 -13.58
CA GLU A 58 11.81 4.53 -14.78
C GLU A 58 10.71 5.58 -14.65
N GLY A 59 9.56 5.20 -14.08
CA GLY A 59 8.45 6.12 -13.83
C GLY A 59 8.81 7.29 -12.92
N VAL A 60 9.58 7.06 -11.84
CA VAL A 60 10.06 8.11 -10.94
C VAL A 60 10.84 9.18 -11.70
N GLU A 61 11.76 8.76 -12.57
CA GLU A 61 12.61 9.71 -13.32
C GLU A 61 11.81 10.53 -14.34
N LEU A 62 10.79 9.93 -14.96
CA LEU A 62 9.89 10.67 -15.86
C LEU A 62 9.02 11.70 -15.12
N ILE A 63 8.47 11.36 -13.95
CA ILE A 63 7.70 12.33 -13.15
C ILE A 63 8.61 13.44 -12.63
N LYS A 64 9.87 13.18 -12.25
CA LYS A 64 10.84 14.22 -11.88
C LYS A 64 11.15 15.18 -13.05
N GLN A 65 11.29 14.66 -14.27
CA GLN A 65 11.45 15.48 -15.48
C GLN A 65 10.20 16.35 -15.71
N SER A 66 9.01 15.75 -15.61
CA SER A 66 7.74 16.46 -15.72
C SER A 66 7.60 17.58 -14.68
N MET A 67 7.90 17.29 -13.42
CA MET A 67 7.86 18.26 -12.32
C MET A 67 8.83 19.43 -12.56
N THR A 68 10.00 19.16 -13.13
CA THR A 68 10.98 20.20 -13.49
C THR A 68 10.44 21.12 -14.58
N LEU A 69 9.87 20.55 -15.66
CA LEU A 69 9.24 21.33 -16.73
C LEU A 69 8.02 22.10 -16.22
N ALA A 70 7.16 21.50 -15.39
CA ALA A 70 6.01 22.16 -14.81
C ALA A 70 6.40 23.41 -13.99
N ARG A 71 7.49 23.32 -13.20
CA ARG A 71 8.06 24.47 -12.49
C ARG A 71 8.58 25.56 -13.42
N GLN A 72 9.28 25.18 -14.51
CA GLN A 72 9.82 26.14 -15.49
C GLN A 72 8.71 26.86 -16.25
N LEU A 73 7.65 26.14 -16.62
CA LEU A 73 6.50 26.66 -17.36
C LEU A 73 5.50 27.41 -16.46
N GLY A 74 5.59 27.24 -15.14
CA GLY A 74 4.59 27.74 -14.20
C GLY A 74 3.24 27.00 -14.27
N ASP A 75 3.24 25.76 -14.77
CA ASP A 75 2.04 24.91 -14.87
C ASP A 75 1.67 24.34 -13.49
N GLN A 76 0.86 25.10 -12.75
CA GLN A 76 0.40 24.71 -11.42
C GLN A 76 -0.43 23.41 -11.42
N PRO A 77 -1.39 23.20 -12.34
CA PRO A 77 -2.12 21.93 -12.42
C PRO A 77 -1.23 20.69 -12.57
N LEU A 78 -0.24 20.73 -13.47
CA LEU A 78 0.69 19.61 -13.66
C LEU A 78 1.59 19.42 -12.44
N LEU A 79 2.07 20.52 -11.86
CA LEU A 79 2.90 20.49 -10.66
C LEU A 79 2.18 19.81 -9.49
N MET A 80 0.89 20.10 -9.28
CA MET A 80 0.08 19.44 -8.26
C MET A 80 -0.09 17.94 -8.50
N ARG A 81 -0.25 17.52 -9.77
CA ARG A 81 -0.26 16.08 -10.10
C ARG A 81 1.07 15.40 -9.80
N CYS A 82 2.19 16.08 -10.07
CA CYS A 82 3.51 15.56 -9.70
C CYS A 82 3.66 15.42 -8.18
N TYR A 83 3.21 16.40 -7.39
CA TYR A 83 3.24 16.28 -5.93
C TYR A 83 2.39 15.11 -5.42
N VAL A 84 1.23 14.83 -6.04
CA VAL A 84 0.36 13.72 -5.64
C VAL A 84 0.99 12.37 -5.99
N ASN A 85 1.56 12.20 -7.18
CA ASN A 85 1.96 10.88 -7.67
C ASN A 85 3.42 10.50 -7.35
N LEU A 86 4.35 11.47 -7.38
CA LEU A 86 5.78 11.18 -7.22
C LEU A 86 6.11 10.49 -5.89
N PRO A 87 5.55 10.87 -4.72
CA PRO A 87 5.86 10.23 -3.44
C PRO A 87 5.52 8.73 -3.44
N GLY A 88 4.36 8.35 -3.97
CA GLY A 88 3.94 6.94 -4.05
C GLY A 88 4.86 6.11 -4.95
N LEU A 89 5.25 6.66 -6.11
CA LEU A 89 6.23 6.01 -6.99
C LEU A 89 7.61 5.90 -6.32
N MET A 90 8.04 6.91 -5.58
CA MET A 90 9.32 6.88 -4.87
C MET A 90 9.34 5.80 -3.80
N GLU A 91 8.27 5.66 -3.00
CA GLU A 91 8.17 4.55 -2.04
C GLU A 91 8.19 3.19 -2.73
N ALA A 92 7.40 3.02 -3.80
CA ALA A 92 7.35 1.77 -4.55
C ALA A 92 8.68 1.44 -5.25
N ALA A 93 9.50 2.44 -5.56
CA ALA A 93 10.85 2.25 -6.13
C ALA A 93 11.95 2.03 -5.07
N GLY A 94 11.62 2.03 -3.78
CA GLY A 94 12.61 1.91 -2.70
C GLY A 94 13.42 3.20 -2.45
N GLY A 95 12.83 4.36 -2.72
CA GLY A 95 13.40 5.68 -2.44
C GLY A 95 13.43 6.06 -0.96
N ASP A 96 13.95 7.26 -0.66
CA ASP A 96 13.99 7.80 0.70
C ASP A 96 12.63 8.39 1.09
N TRP A 97 11.94 7.76 2.05
CA TRP A 97 10.66 8.23 2.56
C TRP A 97 10.68 9.66 3.10
N ARG A 98 11.83 10.16 3.54
CA ARG A 98 11.95 11.55 4.01
C ARG A 98 11.66 12.52 2.87
N GLU A 99 12.11 12.19 1.66
CA GLU A 99 11.83 12.99 0.48
C GLU A 99 10.36 12.87 0.08
N SER A 100 9.78 11.67 0.12
CA SER A 100 8.34 11.43 -0.12
C SER A 100 7.46 12.26 0.82
N VAL A 101 7.73 12.23 2.13
CA VAL A 101 7.02 13.03 3.15
C VAL A 101 7.17 14.52 2.87
N ARG A 102 8.38 15.00 2.58
CA ARG A 102 8.65 16.41 2.27
C ARG A 102 7.85 16.89 1.06
N LEU A 103 7.83 16.10 -0.02
CA LEU A 103 7.07 16.42 -1.23
C LEU A 103 5.57 16.48 -0.96
N CYS A 104 5.02 15.53 -0.21
CA CYS A 104 3.61 15.58 0.17
C CYS A 104 3.29 16.84 1.01
N GLN A 105 4.14 17.19 1.98
CA GLN A 105 3.95 18.39 2.82
C GLN A 105 4.01 19.68 2.01
N GLU A 106 4.99 19.81 1.10
CA GLU A 106 5.14 20.96 0.22
C GLU A 106 3.91 21.14 -0.69
N GLY A 107 3.49 20.06 -1.35
CA GLY A 107 2.29 20.06 -2.18
C GLY A 107 1.03 20.39 -1.37
N LEU A 108 0.89 19.83 -0.16
CA LEU A 108 -0.30 20.04 0.67
C LEU A 108 -0.40 21.50 1.13
N GLU A 109 0.74 22.13 1.45
CA GLU A 109 0.77 23.55 1.78
C GLU A 109 0.33 24.42 0.59
N ILE A 110 0.77 24.10 -0.63
CA ILE A 110 0.34 24.79 -1.85
C ILE A 110 -1.16 24.59 -2.08
N ALA A 111 -1.65 23.35 -1.98
CA ALA A 111 -3.06 23.01 -2.17
C ALA A 111 -3.96 23.77 -1.18
N ARG A 112 -3.57 23.82 0.10
CA ARG A 112 -4.27 24.58 1.15
C ARG A 112 -4.36 26.07 0.81
N ARG A 113 -3.24 26.69 0.41
CA ARG A 113 -3.21 28.12 0.03
C ARG A 113 -4.04 28.41 -1.21
N GLY A 114 -4.04 27.48 -2.17
CA GLY A 114 -4.81 27.56 -3.41
C GLY A 114 -6.28 27.16 -3.28
N MET A 115 -6.71 26.66 -2.12
CA MET A 115 -8.03 26.04 -1.91
C MET A 115 -8.32 24.89 -2.90
N ASP A 116 -7.28 24.18 -3.34
CA ASP A 116 -7.40 22.98 -4.17
C ASP A 116 -7.73 21.78 -3.26
N ARG A 117 -9.02 21.63 -2.98
CA ARG A 117 -9.56 20.57 -2.11
C ARG A 117 -9.21 19.17 -2.61
N GLY A 118 -9.20 18.97 -3.92
CA GLY A 118 -8.93 17.67 -4.52
C GLY A 118 -7.50 17.23 -4.27
N SER A 119 -6.53 18.08 -4.63
CA SER A 119 -5.13 17.78 -4.37
C SER A 119 -4.82 17.70 -2.88
N ALA A 120 -5.43 18.55 -2.04
CA ALA A 120 -5.26 18.52 -0.60
C ALA A 120 -5.72 17.18 0.00
N SER A 121 -6.87 16.65 -0.42
CA SER A 121 -7.35 15.33 -0.01
C SER A 121 -6.36 14.22 -0.35
N TRP A 122 -5.91 14.14 -1.61
CA TRP A 122 -4.95 13.13 -2.06
C TRP A 122 -3.61 13.20 -1.32
N LEU A 123 -3.06 14.40 -1.13
CA LEU A 123 -1.77 14.59 -0.47
C LEU A 123 -1.82 14.27 1.02
N ALA A 124 -2.91 14.63 1.70
CA ALA A 124 -3.14 14.25 3.09
C ALA A 124 -3.30 12.73 3.23
N GLY A 125 -4.00 12.07 2.29
CA GLY A 125 -4.11 10.62 2.23
C GLY A 125 -2.77 9.91 2.03
N ASN A 126 -1.90 10.44 1.16
CA ASN A 126 -0.56 9.90 0.96
C ASN A 126 0.34 10.09 2.19
N LEU A 127 0.23 11.23 2.89
CA LEU A 127 0.92 11.43 4.17
C LEU A 127 0.47 10.43 5.22
N ALA A 128 -0.83 10.18 5.28
CA ALA A 128 -1.38 9.19 6.18
C ALA A 128 -0.77 7.80 5.92
N GLU A 129 -0.70 7.36 4.66
CA GLU A 129 -0.03 6.11 4.29
C GLU A 129 1.45 6.05 4.71
N LEU A 130 2.20 7.13 4.43
CA LEU A 130 3.61 7.21 4.81
C LEU A 130 3.76 7.11 6.34
N TYR A 131 2.92 7.81 7.10
CA TYR A 131 2.95 7.75 8.56
C TYR A 131 2.53 6.39 9.11
N GLU A 132 1.67 5.65 8.42
CA GLU A 132 1.35 4.25 8.74
C GLU A 132 2.62 3.39 8.71
N TYR A 133 3.35 3.37 7.58
CA TYR A 133 4.58 2.59 7.46
C TYR A 133 5.67 3.00 8.46
N LEU A 134 5.74 4.29 8.82
CA LEU A 134 6.70 4.82 9.78
C LEU A 134 6.31 4.57 11.25
N GLY A 135 5.15 3.96 11.52
CA GLY A 135 4.68 3.72 12.88
C GLY A 135 4.11 4.97 13.58
N ARG A 136 3.90 6.07 12.86
CA ARG A 136 3.41 7.35 13.41
C ARG A 136 1.88 7.40 13.36
N MET A 137 1.22 6.49 14.07
CA MET A 137 -0.23 6.26 13.95
C MET A 137 -1.08 7.51 14.21
N ARG A 138 -0.73 8.33 15.21
CA ARG A 138 -1.48 9.56 15.51
C ARG A 138 -1.36 10.63 14.42
N ASP A 139 -0.16 10.78 13.86
CA ASP A 139 0.06 11.69 12.73
C ASP A 139 -0.64 11.18 11.48
N GLY A 140 -0.63 9.86 11.28
CA GLY A 140 -1.33 9.18 10.19
C GLY A 140 -2.84 9.36 10.27
N LEU A 141 -3.44 9.14 11.44
CA LEU A 141 -4.86 9.38 11.68
C LEU A 141 -5.23 10.85 11.41
N ALA A 142 -4.46 11.80 11.95
CA ALA A 142 -4.74 13.22 11.73
C ALA A 142 -4.69 13.61 10.24
N ALA A 143 -3.74 13.05 9.49
CA ALA A 143 -3.66 13.25 8.05
C ALA A 143 -4.81 12.57 7.29
N ALA A 144 -5.25 11.39 7.73
CA ALA A 144 -6.39 10.68 7.15
C ALA A 144 -7.72 11.44 7.39
N GLU A 145 -7.90 11.98 8.59
CA GLU A 145 -9.05 12.82 8.95
C GLU A 145 -9.05 14.12 8.12
N GLU A 146 -7.90 14.75 7.94
CA GLU A 146 -7.79 15.93 7.06
C GLU A 146 -8.15 15.57 5.61
N ALA A 147 -7.67 14.42 5.10
CA ALA A 147 -8.04 13.96 3.76
C ALA A 147 -9.56 13.78 3.62
N LEU A 148 -10.19 13.19 4.63
CA LEU A 148 -11.63 12.99 4.68
C LEU A 148 -12.40 14.31 4.73
N ASP A 149 -11.95 15.28 5.51
CA ASP A 149 -12.56 16.61 5.59
C ASP A 149 -12.51 17.34 4.24
N TRP A 150 -11.36 17.27 3.56
CA TRP A 150 -11.23 17.81 2.21
C TRP A 150 -12.17 17.10 1.22
N ALA A 151 -12.20 15.77 1.23
CA ALA A 151 -13.09 14.99 0.36
C ALA A 151 -14.57 15.32 0.56
N ARG A 152 -15.02 15.36 1.83
CA ARG A 152 -16.40 15.76 2.18
C ARG A 152 -16.73 17.17 1.73
N SER A 153 -15.76 18.09 1.77
CA SER A 153 -15.96 19.48 1.33
C SER A 153 -16.12 19.64 -0.19
N ILE A 154 -15.75 18.63 -0.99
CA ILE A 154 -15.96 18.59 -2.44
C ILE A 154 -17.40 18.19 -2.77
N GLY A 155 -18.04 17.39 -1.90
CA GLY A 155 -19.40 16.88 -2.10
C GLY A 155 -19.52 15.77 -3.14
N ASN A 156 -18.41 15.15 -3.55
CA ASN A 156 -18.41 13.94 -4.37
C ASN A 156 -18.31 12.71 -3.47
N GLU A 157 -19.42 11.98 -3.34
CA GLU A 157 -19.50 10.76 -2.52
C GLU A 157 -18.49 9.69 -2.97
N GLN A 158 -18.17 9.62 -4.27
CA GLN A 158 -17.22 8.65 -4.83
C GLN A 158 -15.78 8.85 -4.32
N ASP A 159 -15.35 10.11 -4.21
CA ASP A 159 -14.00 10.46 -3.76
C ASP A 159 -13.87 10.42 -2.22
N THR A 160 -14.96 10.12 -1.51
CA THR A 160 -15.02 10.12 -0.04
C THR A 160 -14.77 8.74 0.56
N ALA A 161 -15.10 7.65 -0.15
CA ALA A 161 -14.97 6.29 0.38
C ALA A 161 -13.52 5.93 0.76
N GLY A 162 -12.55 6.25 -0.10
CA GLY A 162 -11.13 5.97 0.16
C GLY A 162 -10.60 6.61 1.46
N PRO A 163 -10.79 7.93 1.66
CA PRO A 163 -10.45 8.58 2.93
C PRO A 163 -11.18 7.98 4.15
N VAL A 164 -12.46 7.61 4.04
CA VAL A 164 -13.19 6.95 5.15
C VAL A 164 -12.54 5.63 5.52
N HIS A 165 -12.23 4.78 4.53
CA HIS A 165 -11.52 3.51 4.76
C HIS A 165 -10.16 3.73 5.44
N ARG A 166 -9.42 4.76 5.02
CA ARG A 166 -8.11 5.05 5.62
C ARG A 166 -8.24 5.41 7.10
N VAL A 167 -9.19 6.28 7.46
CA VAL A 167 -9.48 6.61 8.87
C VAL A 167 -9.89 5.35 9.65
N ALA A 168 -10.71 4.49 9.05
CA ALA A 168 -11.13 3.24 9.66
C ALA A 168 -9.97 2.27 9.91
N SER A 169 -9.04 2.13 8.97
CA SER A 169 -7.83 1.32 9.13
C SER A 169 -6.97 1.81 10.29
N PHE A 170 -6.81 3.13 10.47
CA PHE A 170 -6.10 3.67 11.65
C PHE A 170 -6.81 3.33 12.96
N HIS A 171 -8.13 3.51 13.05
CA HIS A 171 -8.90 3.11 14.23
C HIS A 171 -8.75 1.61 14.51
N GLN A 172 -8.78 0.77 13.47
CA GLN A 172 -8.58 -0.67 13.61
C GLN A 172 -7.18 -1.00 14.16
N LEU A 173 -6.13 -0.41 13.58
CA LEU A 173 -4.75 -0.61 14.03
C LEU A 173 -4.52 -0.13 15.47
N MET A 174 -5.21 0.93 15.90
CA MET A 174 -5.13 1.41 17.29
C MET A 174 -6.08 0.68 18.25
N GLY A 175 -6.81 -0.34 17.79
CA GLY A 175 -7.69 -1.17 18.62
C GLY A 175 -9.10 -0.64 18.85
N ASP A 176 -9.51 0.43 18.16
CA ASP A 176 -10.88 0.98 18.19
C ASP A 176 -11.76 0.28 17.13
N ALA A 177 -12.04 -0.99 17.37
CA ALA A 177 -12.79 -1.85 16.45
C ALA A 177 -14.23 -1.36 16.22
N ASP A 178 -14.87 -0.79 17.23
CA ASP A 178 -16.24 -0.27 17.12
C ASP A 178 -16.28 0.93 16.15
N ARG A 179 -15.33 1.86 16.26
CA ARG A 179 -15.26 3.00 15.36
C ARG A 179 -14.85 2.58 13.96
N ALA A 180 -13.88 1.68 13.83
CA ALA A 180 -13.48 1.12 12.53
C ALA A 180 -14.66 0.47 11.81
N GLY A 181 -15.44 -0.37 12.49
CA GLY A 181 -16.61 -1.03 11.91
C GLY A 181 -17.70 -0.07 11.45
N GLN A 182 -17.94 1.04 12.17
CA GLN A 182 -18.86 2.08 11.74
C GLN A 182 -18.40 2.78 10.46
N LEU A 183 -17.11 3.12 10.39
CA LEU A 183 -16.53 3.80 9.23
C LEU A 183 -16.46 2.88 8.01
N HIS A 184 -16.13 1.60 8.19
CA HIS A 184 -16.17 0.60 7.11
C HIS A 184 -17.58 0.47 6.54
N ALA A 185 -18.61 0.44 7.39
CA ALA A 185 -20.00 0.43 6.95
C ALA A 185 -20.42 1.72 6.20
N GLU A 186 -19.91 2.89 6.63
CA GLU A 186 -20.09 4.16 5.92
C GLU A 186 -19.45 4.10 4.53
N ALA A 187 -18.19 3.67 4.44
CA ALA A 187 -17.48 3.57 3.17
C ALA A 187 -18.17 2.60 2.19
N GLN A 188 -18.59 1.42 2.66
CA GLN A 188 -19.38 0.47 1.84
C GLN A 188 -20.73 1.03 1.38
N ALA A 189 -21.34 1.94 2.13
CA ALA A 189 -22.56 2.62 1.70
C ALA A 189 -22.26 3.63 0.57
N LEU A 190 -21.16 4.36 0.66
CA LEU A 190 -20.69 5.29 -0.38
C LEU A 190 -20.28 4.55 -1.66
N GLU A 191 -19.61 3.40 -1.54
CA GLU A 191 -19.15 2.59 -2.68
C GLU A 191 -20.29 1.97 -3.47
N ARG A 192 -21.40 1.59 -2.81
CA ARG A 192 -22.60 1.06 -3.51
C ARG A 192 -23.26 2.09 -4.43
N ILE A 193 -22.88 3.36 -4.32
CA ILE A 193 -23.33 4.47 -5.16
C ILE A 193 -22.28 4.79 -6.25
N ALA A 194 -21.07 4.25 -6.14
CA ALA A 194 -19.94 4.49 -7.04
C ALA A 194 -19.76 3.39 -8.10
N GLU A 195 -19.36 3.78 -9.32
CA GLU A 195 -19.10 2.84 -10.42
C GLU A 195 -17.64 2.31 -10.34
N VAL A 196 -17.50 0.99 -10.18
CA VAL A 196 -16.39 0.03 -10.44
C VAL A 196 -14.94 0.35 -10.02
N GLN A 197 -14.44 1.59 -10.05
CA GLN A 197 -13.01 1.86 -9.81
C GLN A 197 -12.58 2.03 -8.35
N ALA A 198 -13.53 2.06 -7.39
CA ALA A 198 -13.24 2.08 -5.96
C ALA A 198 -12.77 0.70 -5.40
N GLN A 199 -12.70 -0.34 -6.24
CA GLN A 199 -12.62 -1.74 -5.83
C GLN A 199 -11.25 -2.22 -5.30
N ALA A 200 -10.22 -1.37 -5.31
CA ALA A 200 -8.83 -1.75 -5.03
C ALA A 200 -8.54 -2.12 -3.56
N PHE A 201 -9.22 -1.51 -2.59
CA PHE A 201 -8.91 -1.65 -1.16
C PHE A 201 -9.77 -2.73 -0.45
N HIS A 202 -10.78 -3.27 -1.14
CA HIS A 202 -11.77 -4.17 -0.53
C HIS A 202 -11.25 -5.56 -0.11
N PRO A 203 -10.37 -6.28 -0.86
CA PRO A 203 -10.08 -7.67 -0.50
C PRO A 203 -9.26 -7.79 0.79
N VAL A 204 -8.29 -6.90 1.03
CA VAL A 204 -7.50 -6.87 2.27
C VAL A 204 -8.39 -6.53 3.46
N GLN A 205 -9.23 -5.50 3.32
CA GLN A 205 -10.12 -5.06 4.38
C GLN A 205 -11.18 -6.11 4.72
N ALA A 206 -11.84 -6.70 3.71
CA ALA A 206 -12.81 -7.76 3.94
C ALA A 206 -12.16 -8.99 4.60
N ALA A 207 -10.91 -9.30 4.26
CA ALA A 207 -10.15 -10.34 4.93
C ALA A 207 -9.86 -9.98 6.40
N TRP A 208 -9.48 -8.73 6.69
CA TRP A 208 -9.28 -8.23 8.04
C TRP A 208 -10.54 -8.29 8.93
N GLU A 209 -11.68 -7.85 8.40
CA GLU A 209 -12.98 -7.92 9.09
C GLU A 209 -13.36 -9.36 9.43
N ARG A 210 -13.06 -10.30 8.51
CA ARG A 210 -13.36 -11.72 8.69
C ARG A 210 -12.32 -12.44 9.55
N TRP A 211 -11.07 -11.98 9.58
CA TRP A 211 -9.91 -12.68 10.14
C TRP A 211 -10.15 -13.28 11.52
N HIS A 212 -10.65 -12.46 12.45
CA HIS A 212 -10.85 -12.86 13.84
C HIS A 212 -11.96 -13.91 14.04
N SER A 213 -12.90 -14.00 13.10
CA SER A 213 -14.03 -14.94 13.16
C SER A 213 -13.84 -16.19 12.29
N ASP A 214 -13.17 -16.04 11.14
CA ASP A 214 -12.93 -17.11 10.17
C ASP A 214 -11.60 -16.86 9.41
N PRO A 215 -10.45 -17.20 10.02
CA PRO A 215 -9.13 -16.96 9.45
C PRO A 215 -8.90 -17.66 8.10
N LEU A 216 -9.41 -18.90 7.95
CA LEU A 216 -9.29 -19.67 6.71
C LEU A 216 -10.12 -19.04 5.59
N GLY A 217 -11.36 -18.65 5.89
CA GLY A 217 -12.22 -17.97 4.94
C GLY A 217 -11.72 -16.57 4.56
N ALA A 218 -11.12 -15.83 5.50
CA ALA A 218 -10.46 -14.56 5.24
C ALA A 218 -9.27 -14.73 4.28
N THR A 219 -8.39 -15.69 4.57
CA THR A 219 -7.21 -15.99 3.72
C THR A 219 -7.63 -16.35 2.30
N ARG A 220 -8.63 -17.23 2.14
CA ARG A 220 -9.12 -17.63 0.81
C ARG A 220 -9.77 -16.48 0.05
N ALA A 221 -10.59 -15.67 0.73
CA ALA A 221 -11.23 -14.52 0.08
C ALA A 221 -10.21 -13.48 -0.39
N LEU A 222 -9.11 -13.30 0.36
CA LEU A 222 -8.00 -12.47 -0.07
C LEU A 222 -7.24 -13.08 -1.25
N ASP A 223 -6.97 -14.38 -1.21
CA ASP A 223 -6.30 -15.13 -2.29
C ASP A 223 -7.07 -15.02 -3.63
N ASP A 224 -8.40 -15.15 -3.57
CA ASP A 224 -9.28 -15.03 -4.74
C ASP A 224 -9.40 -13.58 -5.25
N GLY A 225 -9.15 -12.59 -4.39
CA GLY A 225 -9.41 -11.17 -4.65
C GLY A 225 -8.16 -10.32 -4.93
N VAL A 226 -6.96 -10.82 -4.63
CA VAL A 226 -5.71 -10.09 -4.89
C VAL A 226 -5.40 -10.08 -6.39
N PRO A 227 -5.13 -8.92 -7.01
CA PRO A 227 -4.76 -8.86 -8.42
C PRO A 227 -3.34 -9.40 -8.66
N ASP A 228 -3.05 -9.78 -9.90
CA ASP A 228 -1.75 -10.35 -10.28
C ASP A 228 -0.58 -9.34 -10.32
N ALA A 229 -0.88 -8.04 -10.48
CA ALA A 229 0.11 -6.98 -10.67
C ALA A 229 -0.40 -5.58 -10.26
N GLY A 230 0.54 -4.66 -10.03
CA GLY A 230 0.28 -3.26 -9.70
C GLY A 230 0.24 -2.99 -8.18
N PRO A 231 0.05 -1.74 -7.75
CA PRO A 231 0.19 -1.34 -6.34
C PRO A 231 -0.76 -2.08 -5.38
N ASN A 232 -1.95 -2.50 -5.85
CA ASN A 232 -2.89 -3.26 -5.03
C ASN A 232 -2.48 -4.73 -4.88
N ALA A 233 -1.72 -5.27 -5.84
CA ALA A 233 -1.17 -6.61 -5.77
C ALA A 233 -0.12 -6.69 -4.64
N ASP A 234 0.67 -5.63 -4.46
CA ASP A 234 1.72 -5.55 -3.44
C ASP A 234 1.14 -5.62 -2.03
N ALA A 235 0.17 -4.74 -1.74
CA ALA A 235 -0.51 -4.72 -0.44
C ALA A 235 -1.28 -6.03 -0.18
N GLY A 236 -1.95 -6.57 -1.21
CA GLY A 236 -2.67 -7.85 -1.09
C GLY A 236 -1.73 -9.03 -0.86
N ALA A 237 -0.60 -9.10 -1.59
CA ALA A 237 0.41 -10.15 -1.42
C ALA A 237 1.05 -10.11 -0.03
N TYR A 238 1.34 -8.92 0.48
CA TYR A 238 1.85 -8.73 1.83
C TYR A 238 0.91 -9.35 2.87
N TRP A 239 -0.38 -8.97 2.88
CA TRP A 239 -1.35 -9.49 3.84
C TRP A 239 -1.66 -10.97 3.63
N LEU A 240 -1.77 -11.40 2.37
CA LEU A 240 -2.02 -12.79 2.03
C LEU A 240 -0.90 -13.70 2.54
N ALA A 241 0.36 -13.34 2.34
CA ALA A 241 1.50 -14.12 2.82
C ALA A 241 1.46 -14.29 4.34
N ARG A 242 1.21 -13.20 5.06
CA ARG A 242 1.16 -13.22 6.53
C ARG A 242 -0.02 -14.03 7.05
N MET A 243 -1.22 -13.83 6.51
CA MET A 243 -2.41 -14.60 6.87
C MET A 243 -2.23 -16.09 6.56
N ALA A 244 -1.76 -16.42 5.35
CA ALA A 244 -1.48 -17.78 4.91
C ALA A 244 -0.45 -18.47 5.82
N LEU A 245 0.58 -17.74 6.25
CA LEU A 245 1.52 -18.23 7.26
C LEU A 245 0.78 -18.65 8.52
N ARG A 246 -0.10 -17.81 9.10
CA ARG A 246 -0.81 -18.13 10.35
C ARG A 246 -1.68 -19.38 10.21
N VAL A 247 -2.44 -19.50 9.12
CA VAL A 247 -3.31 -20.68 8.90
C VAL A 247 -2.58 -21.88 8.29
N SER A 248 -1.26 -21.79 8.09
CA SER A 248 -0.44 -22.84 7.46
C SER A 248 -0.88 -23.23 6.04
N ASP A 249 -1.44 -22.29 5.29
CA ASP A 249 -1.81 -22.48 3.88
C ASP A 249 -0.60 -22.24 2.97
N ARG A 250 0.08 -23.33 2.60
CA ARG A 250 1.27 -23.26 1.75
C ARG A 250 0.96 -22.79 0.33
N THR A 251 -0.24 -23.07 -0.18
CA THR A 251 -0.60 -22.70 -1.55
C THR A 251 -0.79 -21.20 -1.66
N ALA A 252 -1.60 -20.62 -0.76
CA ALA A 252 -1.81 -19.18 -0.68
C ALA A 252 -0.50 -18.43 -0.40
N LEU A 253 0.36 -18.97 0.47
CA LEU A 253 1.67 -18.38 0.74
C LEU A 253 2.56 -18.34 -0.52
N GLN A 254 2.62 -19.43 -1.30
CA GLN A 254 3.40 -19.45 -2.53
C GLN A 254 2.82 -18.54 -3.61
N HIS A 255 1.49 -18.40 -3.66
CA HIS A 255 0.85 -17.45 -4.54
C HIS A 255 1.23 -16.00 -4.19
N ALA A 256 1.15 -15.63 -2.91
CA ALA A 256 1.56 -14.32 -2.43
C ALA A 256 3.04 -14.00 -2.74
N ILE A 257 3.95 -14.96 -2.51
CA ILE A 257 5.38 -14.81 -2.86
C ILE A 257 5.54 -14.59 -4.36
N SER A 258 4.81 -15.34 -5.19
CA SER A 258 4.85 -15.22 -6.66
C SER A 258 4.41 -13.84 -7.14
N ILE A 259 3.38 -13.24 -6.53
CA ILE A 259 2.95 -11.86 -6.81
C ILE A 259 4.07 -10.88 -6.43
N ALA A 260 4.58 -10.96 -5.21
CA ALA A 260 5.64 -10.07 -4.72
C ALA A 260 6.93 -10.15 -5.57
N GLU A 261 7.31 -11.33 -6.03
CA GLU A 261 8.48 -11.51 -6.91
C GLU A 261 8.30 -10.87 -8.29
N ARG A 262 7.06 -10.83 -8.80
CA ARG A 262 6.75 -10.11 -10.05
C ARG A 262 6.74 -8.60 -9.81
N SER A 263 6.00 -8.14 -8.81
CA SER A 263 5.83 -6.73 -8.48
C SER A 263 7.12 -6.02 -8.09
N TRP A 264 8.00 -6.66 -7.32
CA TRP A 264 9.23 -6.00 -6.89
C TRP A 264 10.44 -6.38 -7.75
N LYS A 265 10.20 -6.87 -8.96
CA LYS A 265 11.28 -7.22 -9.90
C LYS A 265 12.09 -5.99 -10.30
N GLY A 266 13.41 -6.05 -10.14
CA GLY A 266 14.32 -4.96 -10.48
C GLY A 266 14.39 -3.83 -9.44
N ILE A 267 13.66 -3.96 -8.32
CA ILE A 267 13.84 -3.11 -7.14
C ILE A 267 14.77 -3.86 -6.18
N ASP A 268 15.95 -3.29 -5.94
CA ASP A 268 17.05 -3.97 -5.22
C ASP A 268 17.48 -3.23 -3.94
N ALA A 269 16.75 -2.19 -3.55
CA ALA A 269 17.00 -1.43 -2.32
C ALA A 269 15.70 -0.92 -1.68
N GLY A 270 15.82 -0.43 -0.44
CA GLY A 270 14.72 0.15 0.32
C GLY A 270 13.71 -0.88 0.83
N ARG A 271 12.56 -0.37 1.31
CA ARG A 271 11.49 -1.19 1.88
C ARG A 271 10.99 -2.31 0.94
N PRO A 272 10.69 -2.07 -0.36
CA PRO A 272 10.15 -3.13 -1.21
C PRO A 272 11.13 -4.29 -1.43
N ALA A 273 12.44 -4.02 -1.49
CA ALA A 273 13.45 -5.08 -1.61
C ALA A 273 13.53 -5.95 -0.35
N LEU A 274 13.41 -5.32 0.83
CA LEU A 274 13.36 -6.01 2.12
C LEU A 274 12.07 -6.82 2.29
N GLU A 275 10.91 -6.27 1.93
CA GLU A 275 9.63 -6.98 1.96
C GLU A 275 9.63 -8.18 1.00
N ARG A 276 10.23 -8.04 -0.19
CA ARG A 276 10.43 -9.17 -1.12
C ARG A 276 11.24 -10.30 -0.46
N GLU A 277 12.30 -9.94 0.23
CA GLU A 277 13.16 -10.89 0.92
C GLU A 277 12.45 -11.57 2.10
N TRP A 278 11.72 -10.79 2.90
CA TRP A 278 10.89 -11.31 3.99
C TRP A 278 9.85 -12.29 3.47
N LEU A 279 9.04 -11.92 2.48
CA LEU A 279 8.00 -12.80 1.94
C LEU A 279 8.59 -14.11 1.42
N ARG A 280 9.72 -14.05 0.69
CA ARG A 280 10.43 -15.26 0.26
C ARG A 280 10.85 -16.15 1.44
N ALA A 281 11.37 -15.53 2.51
CA ALA A 281 11.82 -16.24 3.71
C ALA A 281 10.66 -16.89 4.49
N LEU A 282 9.43 -16.40 4.35
CA LEU A 282 8.25 -17.08 4.93
C LEU A 282 8.03 -18.49 4.38
N GLY A 283 8.44 -18.72 3.13
CA GLY A 283 8.36 -20.03 2.48
C GLY A 283 9.50 -20.99 2.86
N ASP A 284 10.50 -20.53 3.61
CA ASP A 284 11.69 -21.32 3.98
C ASP A 284 11.57 -21.91 5.39
N PRO A 285 11.34 -23.23 5.52
CA PRO A 285 11.27 -23.88 6.84
C PRO A 285 12.63 -23.90 7.56
N ASP A 286 13.75 -23.86 6.82
CA ASP A 286 15.10 -24.19 7.29
C ASP A 286 15.99 -22.95 7.47
N GLY A 287 15.43 -21.87 8.03
CA GLY A 287 16.20 -20.65 8.31
C GLY A 287 15.47 -19.34 8.04
N GLY A 288 14.22 -19.43 7.55
CA GLY A 288 13.38 -18.27 7.28
C GLY A 288 13.27 -17.31 8.47
N ASP A 289 13.10 -17.83 9.70
CA ASP A 289 13.05 -17.04 10.95
C ASP A 289 14.22 -16.05 11.10
N LYS A 290 15.46 -16.49 10.89
CA LYS A 290 16.66 -15.65 11.04
C LYS A 290 16.73 -14.61 9.93
N CYS A 291 16.33 -14.98 8.72
CA CYS A 291 16.28 -14.06 7.59
C CYS A 291 15.25 -12.96 7.85
N VAL A 292 14.04 -13.33 8.26
CA VAL A 292 12.95 -12.39 8.56
C VAL A 292 13.31 -11.49 9.75
N LEU A 293 13.96 -12.02 10.78
CA LEU A 293 14.42 -11.20 11.91
C LEU A 293 15.45 -10.15 11.48
N ARG A 294 16.41 -10.52 10.62
CA ARG A 294 17.34 -9.54 10.04
C ARG A 294 16.60 -8.48 9.22
N VAL A 295 15.65 -8.88 8.40
CA VAL A 295 14.82 -7.94 7.63
C VAL A 295 14.08 -6.97 8.55
N ALA A 296 13.50 -7.46 9.66
CA ALA A 296 12.85 -6.61 10.65
C ALA A 296 13.80 -5.53 11.23
N GLN A 297 15.03 -5.93 11.58
CA GLN A 297 16.06 -5.01 12.10
C GLN A 297 16.50 -3.99 11.04
N GLU A 298 16.60 -4.38 9.77
CA GLU A 298 16.95 -3.47 8.68
C GLU A 298 15.82 -2.48 8.36
N LEU A 299 14.55 -2.93 8.38
CA LEU A 299 13.37 -2.06 8.25
C LEU A 299 13.32 -1.03 9.39
N GLU A 300 13.58 -1.47 10.62
CA GLU A 300 13.67 -0.58 11.78
C GLU A 300 14.78 0.46 11.60
N ALA A 301 15.97 0.04 11.16
CA ALA A 301 17.10 0.95 10.92
C ALA A 301 16.80 2.01 9.84
N LEU A 302 15.93 1.68 8.87
CA LEU A 302 15.44 2.61 7.86
C LEU A 302 14.30 3.52 8.37
N GLY A 303 13.70 3.20 9.51
CA GLY A 303 12.60 3.94 10.14
C GLY A 303 11.19 3.42 9.81
N TYR A 304 11.07 2.29 9.11
CA TYR A 304 9.80 1.65 8.80
C TYR A 304 9.34 0.75 9.96
N LEU A 305 8.94 1.39 11.06
CA LEU A 305 8.69 0.70 12.33
C LEU A 305 7.52 -0.29 12.28
N TYR A 306 6.45 0.02 11.54
CA TYR A 306 5.30 -0.88 11.47
C TYR A 306 5.61 -2.16 10.65
N PRO A 307 6.15 -2.09 9.42
CA PRO A 307 6.64 -3.28 8.72
C PRO A 307 7.68 -4.07 9.52
N ALA A 308 8.56 -3.39 10.28
CA ALA A 308 9.52 -4.06 11.15
C ALA A 308 8.83 -4.85 12.28
N ALA A 309 7.78 -4.30 12.90
CA ALA A 309 6.99 -4.99 13.92
C ALA A 309 6.32 -6.26 13.36
N ASP A 310 5.71 -6.11 12.18
CA ASP A 310 5.06 -7.21 11.48
C ASP A 310 6.06 -8.33 11.10
N ALA A 311 7.26 -7.97 10.60
CA ALA A 311 8.32 -8.92 10.28
C ALA A 311 8.84 -9.63 11.53
N ALA A 312 9.05 -8.91 12.62
CA ALA A 312 9.49 -9.50 13.89
C ALA A 312 8.46 -10.52 14.42
N ALA A 313 7.16 -10.23 14.30
CA ALA A 313 6.09 -11.17 14.67
C ALA A 313 6.13 -12.44 13.82
N ASP A 314 6.32 -12.30 12.50
CA ASP A 314 6.47 -13.43 11.57
C ASP A 314 7.70 -14.29 11.89
N ALA A 315 8.84 -13.66 12.18
CA ALA A 315 10.06 -14.35 12.58
C ALA A 315 9.86 -15.16 13.87
N ALA A 316 9.17 -14.58 14.87
CA ALA A 316 8.84 -15.25 16.12
C ALA A 316 7.97 -16.49 15.88
N LEU A 317 6.95 -16.37 15.01
CA LEU A 317 6.09 -17.50 14.63
C LEU A 317 6.88 -18.61 13.92
N LEU A 318 7.77 -18.28 12.99
CA LEU A 318 8.61 -19.25 12.28
C LEU A 318 9.61 -19.94 13.23
N ALA A 319 10.24 -19.20 14.13
CA ALA A 319 11.15 -19.74 15.13
C ALA A 319 10.43 -20.77 16.01
N ALA A 320 9.27 -20.39 16.56
CA ALA A 320 8.47 -21.27 17.41
C ALA A 320 8.02 -22.55 16.69
N ARG A 321 7.55 -22.44 15.43
CA ARG A 321 7.18 -23.61 14.60
C ARG A 321 8.35 -24.51 14.28
N GLY A 322 9.54 -23.93 14.12
CA GLY A 322 10.79 -24.67 13.92
C GLY A 322 11.40 -25.25 15.20
N GLY A 323 10.75 -25.10 16.37
CA GLY A 323 11.30 -25.54 17.66
C GLY A 323 12.53 -24.75 18.12
N ARG A 324 12.69 -23.52 17.62
CA ARG A 324 13.75 -22.57 17.98
C ARG A 324 13.22 -21.52 18.96
N ASP A 325 14.11 -20.82 19.64
CA ASP A 325 13.76 -19.77 20.61
C ASP A 325 13.21 -18.51 19.90
N PRO A 326 11.93 -18.13 20.13
CA PRO A 326 11.34 -16.95 19.50
C PRO A 326 11.57 -15.65 20.31
N ALA A 327 12.24 -15.71 21.47
CA ALA A 327 12.25 -14.60 22.44
C ALA A 327 12.78 -13.27 21.89
N GLU A 328 13.85 -13.31 21.08
CA GLU A 328 14.42 -12.09 20.48
C GLU A 328 13.43 -11.42 19.52
N ALA A 329 12.87 -12.20 18.60
CA ALA A 329 11.91 -11.71 17.62
C ALA A 329 10.60 -11.24 18.27
N LEU A 330 10.13 -11.95 19.29
CA LEU A 330 8.93 -11.57 20.04
C LEU A 330 9.13 -10.25 20.80
N ALA A 331 10.26 -10.10 21.49
CA ALA A 331 10.58 -8.86 22.21
C ALA A 331 10.72 -7.67 21.27
N LEU A 332 11.27 -7.89 20.05
CA LEU A 332 11.33 -6.88 19.01
C LEU A 332 9.92 -6.46 18.54
N ALA A 333 9.06 -7.44 18.23
CA ALA A 333 7.70 -7.19 17.80
C ALA A 333 6.89 -6.42 18.86
N ASP A 334 6.90 -6.90 20.12
CA ASP A 334 6.19 -6.26 21.23
C ASP A 334 6.63 -4.81 21.44
N ARG A 335 7.94 -4.55 21.40
CA ARG A 335 8.47 -3.20 21.52
C ARG A 335 7.99 -2.30 20.39
N LEU A 336 8.10 -2.76 19.14
CA LEU A 336 7.78 -1.94 17.97
C LEU A 336 6.27 -1.67 17.86
N TYR A 337 5.41 -2.66 18.09
CA TYR A 337 3.97 -2.44 18.14
C TYR A 337 3.58 -1.45 19.25
N ALA A 338 4.18 -1.58 20.44
CA ALA A 338 3.94 -0.64 21.54
C ALA A 338 4.42 0.78 21.22
N GLU A 339 5.58 0.92 20.58
CA GLU A 339 6.12 2.22 20.14
C GLU A 339 5.24 2.87 19.07
N CYS A 340 4.67 2.07 18.17
CA CYS A 340 3.73 2.54 17.15
C CYS A 340 2.31 2.77 17.67
N GLU A 341 1.98 2.37 18.91
CA GLU A 341 0.61 2.33 19.45
C GLU A 341 -0.34 1.45 18.60
N ILE A 342 0.18 0.35 18.04
CA ILE A 342 -0.58 -0.59 17.22
C ILE A 342 -0.96 -1.83 18.04
N VAL A 343 -2.20 -2.27 17.92
CA VAL A 343 -2.65 -3.61 18.32
C VAL A 343 -2.26 -4.59 17.21
N PRO A 344 -1.52 -5.68 17.53
CA PRO A 344 -1.09 -6.68 16.55
C PRO A 344 -2.24 -7.13 15.62
N PRO A 345 -2.17 -6.85 14.31
CA PRO A 345 -3.32 -6.98 13.41
C PRO A 345 -3.84 -8.41 13.24
N LEU A 346 -2.98 -9.41 13.43
CA LEU A 346 -3.30 -10.82 13.21
C LEU A 346 -3.56 -11.60 14.51
N GLY A 347 -3.67 -10.90 15.63
CA GLY A 347 -3.99 -11.46 16.94
C GLY A 347 -2.90 -11.21 17.99
N PRO A 348 -3.17 -11.49 19.28
CA PRO A 348 -2.24 -11.20 20.35
C PRO A 348 -0.95 -12.01 20.21
N LEU A 349 0.16 -11.36 20.56
CA LEU A 349 1.46 -12.00 20.67
C LEU A 349 1.60 -12.78 22.00
N PRO A 350 2.27 -13.95 22.01
CA PRO A 350 2.73 -14.67 20.83
C PRO A 350 1.57 -15.33 20.07
N GLU A 351 1.61 -15.24 18.73
CA GLU A 351 0.55 -15.68 17.81
C GLU A 351 0.46 -17.21 17.64
N PHE A 352 0.41 -17.94 18.76
CA PHE A 352 0.36 -19.40 18.78
C PHE A 352 -1.05 -19.97 18.60
N SER A 353 -2.07 -19.11 18.60
CA SER A 353 -3.49 -19.50 18.53
C SER A 353 -3.83 -20.32 17.28
N PHE A 354 -3.07 -20.16 16.19
CA PHE A 354 -3.23 -20.91 14.94
C PHE A 354 -2.32 -22.16 14.85
N LEU A 355 -1.65 -22.55 15.94
CA LEU A 355 -0.79 -23.74 16.01
C LEU A 355 -1.51 -25.00 16.48
N ALA A 356 -2.69 -24.87 17.11
CA ALA A 356 -3.52 -26.03 17.41
C ALA A 356 -4.17 -26.52 16.11
N PRO A 357 -4.25 -27.85 15.86
CA PRO A 357 -5.03 -28.33 14.73
C PRO A 357 -6.45 -27.78 14.89
N MET A 358 -6.89 -26.96 13.93
CA MET A 358 -8.30 -26.62 13.81
C MET A 358 -9.01 -27.95 13.59
N HIS A 359 -9.52 -28.53 14.67
CA HIS A 359 -10.33 -29.72 14.58
C HIS A 359 -11.49 -29.36 13.66
N THR A 360 -11.51 -29.96 12.48
CA THR A 360 -12.74 -30.16 11.73
C THR A 360 -13.64 -30.97 12.64
N GLU A 361 -14.43 -30.30 13.48
CA GLU A 361 -15.61 -30.89 14.08
C GLU A 361 -16.56 -31.22 12.93
N ALA A 362 -16.33 -32.40 12.34
CA ALA A 362 -17.38 -33.15 11.70
C ALA A 362 -18.48 -33.29 12.77
N GLY A 363 -19.55 -32.51 12.60
CA GLY A 363 -20.67 -32.45 13.52
C GLY A 363 -21.21 -33.84 13.82
N VAL A 364 -20.84 -34.38 14.96
CA VAL A 364 -21.68 -35.33 15.69
C VAL A 364 -22.59 -34.45 16.54
N GLN A 365 -23.81 -34.23 16.05
CA GLN A 365 -24.87 -33.65 16.88
C GLN A 365 -25.20 -34.62 18.02
N PRO A 366 -25.29 -34.16 19.28
CA PRO A 366 -25.91 -34.92 20.33
C PRO A 366 -27.38 -34.50 20.49
N ALA A 367 -28.29 -35.38 20.08
CA ALA A 367 -29.44 -35.91 20.84
C ALA A 367 -30.45 -36.54 19.86
#